data_AF-A0A124RCQ1-F1
#
_entry.id   AF-A0A124RCQ1-F1
#
_cell.length_a   1.000
_cell.length_b   1.000
_cell.length_c   1.000
_cell.angle_alpha   90.00
_cell.angle_beta   90.00
_cell.angle_gamma   90.00
#
_symmetry.space_group_name_H-M   'P 1'
#
loop_
_entity.id
_entity.type
_entity.pdbx_description
1 polymer ?
#
loop_
_entity_poly.entity_id
_entity_poly.type
_entity_poly.pdbx_seq_one_letter_code
_entity_poly.pdbx_strand_id
1 'polypeptide(L)'
;MGQTKLTAHLPSVDVEITRHEFPERNAEAMTIHITATPSFDAAAQWLLQTGLFPLAPSFALWTDFMQRWQRAWYPAWQPWLSIDSPPARSLKEPE
;
A
#
# COMPACT_ATOMS: atom_id res chain seq x y z
N MET A 1 5.56 23.31 11.59
CA MET A 1 5.59 22.15 10.68
C MET A 1 4.18 21.62 10.57
N GLY A 2 3.63 21.59 9.36
CA GLY A 2 2.27 21.09 9.10
C GLY A 2 2.30 19.61 8.77
N GLN A 3 1.50 18.82 9.48
CA GLN A 3 1.22 17.43 9.12
C GLN A 3 -0.29 17.26 8.92
N THR A 4 -0.68 16.64 7.82
CA THR A 4 -2.08 16.28 7.56
C THR A 4 -2.16 14.77 7.36
N LYS A 5 -3.05 14.10 8.08
CA LYS A 5 -3.29 12.66 7.96
C LYS A 5 -4.72 12.42 7.50
N LEU A 6 -4.88 11.62 6.46
CA LEU A 6 -6.15 11.23 5.86
C LEU A 6 -6.22 9.71 5.89
N THR A 7 -7.25 9.16 6.54
CA THR A 7 -7.42 7.71 6.68
C THR A 7 -8.76 7.32 6.06
N ALA A 8 -8.74 6.28 5.23
CA ALA A 8 -9.92 5.68 4.62
C ALA A 8 -9.92 4.18 4.89
N HIS A 9 -11.04 3.70 5.42
CA HIS A 9 -11.30 2.27 5.64
C HIS A 9 -12.24 1.78 4.53
N LEU A 10 -11.75 0.89 3.67
CA LEU A 10 -12.50 0.27 2.58
C LEU A 10 -12.66 -1.24 2.88
N PRO A 11 -13.62 -1.94 2.27
CA PRO A 11 -13.95 -3.33 2.61
C PRO A 11 -12.77 -4.32 2.59
N SER A 12 -11.76 -4.09 1.74
CA SER A 12 -10.58 -4.93 1.61
C SER A 12 -9.26 -4.14 1.68
N VAL A 13 -9.32 -2.84 1.94
CA VAL A 13 -8.17 -1.93 1.87
C VAL A 13 -8.26 -0.86 2.95
N ASP A 14 -7.19 -0.69 3.71
CA ASP A 14 -6.95 0.49 4.51
C ASP A 14 -5.95 1.40 3.81
N VAL A 15 -6.29 2.69 3.69
CA VAL A 15 -5.42 3.70 3.10
C VAL A 15 -5.16 4.80 4.11
N GLU A 16 -3.89 5.08 4.36
CA GLU A 16 -3.44 6.21 5.14
C GLU A 16 -2.54 7.11 4.30
N ILE A 17 -2.92 8.38 4.16
CA ILE A 17 -2.15 9.40 3.47
C ILE A 17 -1.66 10.40 4.50
N THR A 18 -0.34 10.51 4.66
CA THR A 18 0.28 11.51 5.51
C THR A 18 1.05 12.51 4.64
N ARG A 19 0.66 13.78 4.73
CA ARG A 19 1.35 14.93 4.13
C ARG A 19 2.21 15.58 5.21
N HIS A 20 3.47 15.84 4.90
CA HIS A 20 4.41 16.50 5.81
C HIS A 20 5.11 17.66 5.09
N GLU A 21 4.97 18.87 5.63
CA GLU A 21 5.60 20.07 5.08
C GLU A 21 7.01 20.27 5.67
N PHE A 22 7.98 20.50 4.80
CA PHE A 22 9.37 20.82 5.16
C PHE A 22 9.72 22.23 4.69
N PRO A 23 9.29 23.28 5.43
CA PRO A 23 9.45 24.66 5.00
C PRO A 23 10.92 25.06 4.83
N GLU A 24 11.82 24.48 5.61
CA GLU A 24 13.27 24.76 5.56
C GLU A 24 13.94 24.30 4.27
N ARG A 25 13.31 23.34 3.57
CA ARG A 25 13.77 22.83 2.28
C ARG A 25 12.88 23.29 1.13
N ASN A 26 11.89 24.13 1.41
CA ASN A 26 10.80 24.48 0.50
C ASN A 26 10.23 23.25 -0.21
N ALA A 27 9.98 22.19 0.58
CA ALA A 27 9.61 20.88 0.08
C ALA A 27 8.39 20.32 0.81
N GLU A 28 7.69 19.43 0.13
CA GLU A 28 6.54 18.71 0.67
C GLU A 28 6.75 17.22 0.43
N ALA A 29 6.57 16.41 1.48
CA ALA A 29 6.56 14.97 1.37
C ALA A 29 5.15 14.43 1.57
N MET A 30 4.78 13.45 0.75
CA MET A 30 3.54 12.70 0.91
C MET A 30 3.86 11.22 1.01
N THR A 31 3.35 10.58 2.05
CA THR A 31 3.44 9.14 2.28
C THR A 31 2.06 8.54 2.14
N ILE A 32 1.94 7.52 1.30
CA ILE A 32 0.71 6.73 1.13
C ILE A 32 1.01 5.33 1.64
N HIS A 33 0.32 4.92 2.70
CA HIS A 33 0.35 3.57 3.25
C HIS A 33 -0.93 2.86 2.82
N ILE A 34 -0.79 1.71 2.17
CA ILE A 34 -1.92 0.90 1.71
C ILE A 34 -1.76 -0.50 2.31
N THR A 35 -2.76 -0.93 3.05
CA THR A 35 -2.84 -2.28 3.62
C THR A 35 -4.01 -3.00 2.98
N ALA A 36 -3.75 -4.12 2.31
CA ALA A 36 -4.78 -4.90 1.63
C ALA A 36 -4.97 -6.26 2.31
N THR A 37 -6.22 -6.64 2.56
CA THR A 37 -6.56 -7.94 3.17
C THR A 37 -7.54 -8.69 2.27
N PRO A 38 -7.28 -9.96 1.90
CA PRO A 38 -6.14 -10.80 2.29
C PRO A 38 -4.87 -10.55 1.47
N SER A 39 -4.97 -9.91 0.30
CA SER A 39 -3.84 -9.61 -0.56
C SER A 39 -4.09 -8.36 -1.41
N PHE A 40 -3.01 -7.78 -1.93
CA PHE A 40 -3.07 -6.61 -2.79
C PHE A 40 -3.79 -6.87 -4.11
N ASP A 41 -3.63 -8.06 -4.69
CA ASP A 41 -4.35 -8.45 -5.91
C ASP A 41 -5.87 -8.54 -5.69
N ALA A 42 -6.32 -9.07 -4.55
CA ALA A 42 -7.74 -9.14 -4.20
C ALA A 42 -8.34 -7.73 -4.01
N ALA A 43 -7.59 -6.84 -3.38
CA ALA A 43 -7.95 -5.43 -3.24
C ALA A 43 -8.02 -4.70 -4.59
N ALA A 44 -7.04 -4.92 -5.47
CA ALA A 44 -7.00 -4.33 -6.80
C ALA A 44 -8.21 -4.77 -7.63
N GLN A 45 -8.58 -6.05 -7.59
CA GLN A 45 -9.78 -6.55 -8.26
C GLN A 45 -11.05 -5.82 -7.80
N TRP A 46 -11.23 -5.62 -6.49
CA TRP A 46 -12.36 -4.85 -5.96
C TRP A 46 -12.32 -3.39 -6.44
N LEU A 47 -11.17 -2.72 -6.34
CA LEU A 47 -11.02 -1.32 -6.71
C LEU A 47 -11.27 -1.08 -8.21
N LEU A 48 -10.83 -2.02 -9.05
CA LEU A 48 -11.05 -2.02 -10.50
C LEU A 48 -12.51 -2.31 -10.88
N GLN A 49 -13.18 -3.22 -10.17
CA GLN A 49 -14.58 -3.54 -10.39
C GLN A 49 -15.52 -2.41 -10.02
N THR A 50 -15.16 -1.61 -9.02
CA THR A 50 -16.12 -0.66 -8.47
C THR A 50 -16.37 0.51 -9.42
N GLY A 51 -15.49 0.85 -10.37
CA GLY A 51 -15.69 1.97 -11.32
C GLY A 51 -15.91 3.36 -10.69
N LEU A 52 -15.94 3.43 -9.35
CA LEU A 52 -16.26 4.60 -8.53
C LEU A 52 -15.07 5.53 -8.35
N PHE A 53 -13.86 5.09 -8.70
CA PHE A 53 -12.68 5.92 -8.59
C PHE A 53 -12.25 6.44 -9.98
N PRO A 54 -12.20 7.76 -10.21
CA PRO A 54 -11.64 8.32 -11.44
C PRO A 54 -10.14 7.97 -11.61
N LEU A 55 -9.50 7.49 -10.55
CA LEU A 55 -8.13 6.98 -10.55
C LEU A 55 -8.03 5.50 -10.96
N ALA A 56 -9.14 4.76 -11.11
CA ALA A 56 -9.10 3.34 -11.43
C ALA A 56 -8.32 3.00 -12.72
N PRO A 57 -8.40 3.77 -13.82
CA PRO A 57 -7.58 3.50 -15.01
C PRO A 57 -6.09 3.69 -14.74
N SER A 58 -5.72 4.75 -14.02
CA SER A 58 -4.33 5.03 -13.66
C SER A 58 -3.78 4.01 -12.67
N PHE A 59 -4.62 3.56 -11.73
CA PHE A 59 -4.27 2.52 -10.77
C PHE A 59 -4.09 1.18 -11.45
N ALA A 60 -4.93 0.82 -12.42
CA ALA A 60 -4.78 -0.40 -13.25
C ALA A 60 -3.43 -0.45 -13.96
N LEU A 61 -3.03 0.66 -14.59
CA LEU A 61 -1.74 0.76 -15.29
C LEU A 61 -0.56 0.62 -14.31
N TRP A 62 -0.68 1.24 -13.13
CA TRP A 62 0.33 1.13 -12.08
C TRP A 62 0.41 -0.29 -11.50
N THR A 63 -0.72 -0.96 -11.26
CA THR A 63 -0.73 -2.36 -10.77
C THR A 63 -0.15 -3.31 -11.81
N ASP A 64 -0.47 -3.14 -13.09
CA ASP A 64 0.12 -3.95 -14.18
C ASP A 64 1.64 -3.76 -14.26
N PHE A 65 2.10 -2.51 -14.16
CA PHE A 65 3.52 -2.20 -14.12
C PHE A 65 4.20 -2.85 -12.91
N MET A 66 3.62 -2.68 -11.72
CA MET A 66 4.16 -3.25 -10.48
C MET A 66 4.17 -4.77 -10.50
N GLN A 67 3.15 -5.43 -11.05
CA GLN A 67 3.14 -6.89 -11.21
C GLN A 67 4.24 -7.39 -12.14
N ARG A 68 4.49 -6.68 -13.26
CA ARG A 68 5.58 -7.01 -14.18
C ARG A 68 6.94 -6.79 -13.55
N TRP A 69 7.11 -5.65 -12.87
CA TRP A 69 8.34 -5.32 -12.17
C TRP A 69 8.62 -6.32 -11.04
N GLN A 70 7.62 -6.64 -10.22
CA GLN A 70 7.71 -7.70 -9.21
C GLN A 70 8.10 -9.00 -9.90
N ARG A 71 7.39 -9.48 -10.92
CA ARG A 71 7.75 -10.75 -11.57
C ARG A 71 9.17 -10.79 -12.13
N ALA A 72 9.68 -9.66 -12.63
CA ALA A 72 11.04 -9.55 -13.14
C ALA A 72 12.09 -9.51 -12.02
N TRP A 73 11.79 -8.86 -10.90
CA TRP A 73 12.79 -8.51 -9.87
C TRP A 73 12.67 -9.33 -8.58
N TYR A 74 11.52 -9.96 -8.34
CA TYR A 74 11.26 -10.87 -7.23
C TYR A 74 12.25 -12.03 -7.13
N PRO A 75 12.64 -12.74 -8.22
CA PRO A 75 13.68 -13.78 -8.11
C PRO A 75 15.06 -13.22 -7.76
N ALA A 76 15.35 -11.96 -8.12
CA ALA A 76 16.63 -11.31 -7.81
C ALA A 76 16.73 -10.88 -6.33
N TRP A 77 15.59 -10.56 -5.68
CA TRP A 77 15.55 -10.15 -4.28
C TRP A 77 14.96 -11.20 -3.32
N GLN A 78 14.57 -12.37 -3.83
CA GLN A 78 14.09 -13.51 -3.05
C GLN A 78 14.90 -13.84 -1.78
N PRO A 79 16.24 -13.91 -1.82
CA PRO A 79 17.03 -14.24 -0.63
C PRO A 79 17.00 -13.16 0.46
N TRP A 80 16.70 -11.90 0.12
CA TRP A 80 16.56 -10.81 1.09
C TRP A 80 15.12 -10.65 1.59
N LEU A 81 14.11 -10.92 0.77
CA LEU A 81 12.70 -10.81 1.16
C LEU A 81 12.23 -11.93 2.10
N SER A 82 12.90 -13.09 2.05
CA SER A 82 12.52 -14.25 2.88
C SER A 82 12.95 -14.13 4.35
N ILE A 83 13.74 -13.11 4.70
CA ILE A 83 14.33 -12.96 6.04
C ILE A 83 13.35 -12.30 7.03
N ASP A 84 12.36 -11.54 6.56
CA ASP A 84 11.48 -10.71 7.41
C ASP A 84 9.98 -11.09 7.32
N SER A 85 9.64 -12.37 7.17
CA SER A 85 8.32 -12.85 7.62
C SER A 85 8.42 -13.30 9.08
N PRO A 86 8.23 -12.41 10.08
CA PRO A 86 8.02 -12.89 11.43
C PRO A 86 6.79 -13.79 11.41
N PRO A 87 6.82 -14.98 12.04
CA PRO A 87 5.62 -15.78 12.19
C PRO A 87 4.59 -14.91 12.89
N ALA A 88 3.37 -14.86 12.35
CA ALA A 88 2.23 -14.16 12.91
C ALA A 88 2.24 -14.36 14.43
N ARG A 89 2.60 -13.31 15.17
CA ARG A 89 2.57 -13.31 16.63
C ARG A 89 1.10 -13.41 16.98
N SER A 90 0.64 -14.64 17.21
CA SER A 90 -0.65 -14.94 17.82
C SER A 90 -0.72 -14.11 19.10
N LEU A 91 -1.55 -13.08 19.05
CA LEU A 91 -1.81 -12.19 20.16
C LEU A 91 -2.58 -13.04 21.17
N LYS A 92 -1.86 -13.57 22.17
CA LYS A 92 -2.50 -14.23 23.31
C LYS A 92 -3.38 -13.18 24.00
N GLU A 93 -4.68 -13.40 23.90
CA GLU A 93 -5.72 -12.73 24.65
C GLU A 93 -5.48 -12.99 26.16
N PRO A 94 -5.39 -11.95 27.00
CA PRO A 94 -5.28 -12.13 28.44
C PRO A 94 -6.68 -12.37 29.05
N GLU A 95 -6.85 -13.52 29.70
CA GLU A 95 -7.86 -13.70 30.76
C GLU A 95 -7.47 -12.92 32.03
#